data_AF-A0A3B8MH57-F1
#
_entry.id   AF-A0A3B8MH57-F1
#
_cell.length_a   1.000
_cell.length_b   1.000
_cell.length_c   1.000
_cell.angle_alpha   90.00
_cell.angle_beta   90.00
_cell.angle_gamma   90.00
#
_symmetry.space_group_name_H-M   'P 1'
#
loop_
_entity.id
_entity.type
_entity.pdbx_description
1 polymer ?
#
loop_
_entity_poly.entity_id
_entity_poly.type
_entity_poly.pdbx_seq_one_letter_code
_entity_poly.pdbx_strand_id
1 'polypeptide(L)'
;MVPRLGSNLIDRIQLRTFQNLLHAFERAIPPVPYVYLQDVVGFDSLKGIRENGPVIAGVLRGIGRPVILLTHRKGGLDALHALALEPALCERIAMWVSLRAPFGGSPVAGDPQGLPGRLREAMADLSSSTRDRYNASHRASHLDVTKRIPVRSCYTSYDLTSSIYPLDLLYARMQEDGRPSDGLVPEHLTRLPGSAHVRLQDGHHADPVLPALSGQLWSTEDRIHLVLAQVDSAFVDCNQPMR
;
A
#
# COMPACT_ATOMS: atom_id res chain seq x y z
N MET A 1 27.98 -20.91 1.03
CA MET A 1 28.27 -19.51 1.42
C MET A 1 27.31 -18.62 0.65
N VAL A 2 26.16 -18.27 1.24
CA VAL A 2 25.11 -17.49 0.56
C VAL A 2 25.54 -16.02 0.55
N PRO A 3 25.59 -15.33 -0.61
CA PRO A 3 25.98 -13.94 -0.65
C PRO A 3 24.98 -13.09 0.14
N ARG A 4 25.46 -12.31 1.09
CA ARG A 4 24.64 -11.27 1.74
C ARG A 4 24.33 -10.20 0.71
N LEU A 5 23.12 -10.26 0.14
CA LEU A 5 22.55 -9.15 -0.62
C LEU A 5 22.40 -7.96 0.34
N GLY A 6 23.22 -6.93 0.15
CA GLY A 6 23.16 -5.72 0.96
C GLY A 6 21.81 -5.01 0.79
N SER A 7 21.28 -4.44 1.87
CA SER A 7 20.04 -3.64 1.90
C SER A 7 19.94 -2.61 0.76
N ASN A 8 21.09 -2.03 0.39
CA ASN A 8 21.22 -1.09 -0.73
C ASN A 8 20.82 -1.63 -2.12
N LEU A 9 20.83 -2.94 -2.35
CA LEU A 9 20.45 -3.51 -3.66
C LEU A 9 18.94 -3.73 -3.76
N ILE A 10 18.29 -4.17 -2.68
CA ILE A 10 16.84 -4.32 -2.63
C ILE A 10 16.17 -2.94 -2.73
N ASP A 11 16.70 -1.93 -2.02
CA ASP A 11 16.19 -0.56 -2.08
C ASP A 11 16.38 0.07 -3.47
N ARG A 12 17.54 -0.14 -4.13
CA ARG A 12 17.78 0.34 -5.50
C ARG A 12 16.95 -0.40 -6.54
N ILE A 13 16.73 -1.70 -6.35
CA ILE A 13 15.85 -2.50 -7.22
C ILE A 13 14.43 -1.99 -7.07
N GLN A 14 13.91 -1.75 -5.86
CA GLN A 14 12.57 -1.20 -5.63
C GLN A 14 12.41 0.23 -6.16
N LEU A 15 13.41 1.10 -6.01
CA LEU A 15 13.35 2.50 -6.45
C LEU A 15 13.41 2.65 -7.98
N ARG A 16 14.33 1.97 -8.68
CA ARG A 16 14.40 1.99 -10.16
C ARG A 16 13.22 1.30 -10.82
N THR A 17 12.74 0.24 -10.20
CA THR A 17 11.50 -0.46 -10.57
C THR A 17 10.30 0.47 -10.52
N PHE A 18 10.16 1.25 -9.44
CA PHE A 18 9.06 2.20 -9.29
C PHE A 18 9.18 3.37 -10.27
N GLN A 19 10.40 3.87 -10.52
CA GLN A 19 10.67 4.91 -11.51
C GLN A 19 10.36 4.43 -12.95
N ASN A 20 10.68 3.17 -13.29
CA ASN A 20 10.32 2.57 -14.57
C ASN A 20 8.80 2.31 -14.68
N LEU A 21 8.12 2.04 -13.56
CA LEU A 21 6.67 1.87 -13.48
C LEU A 21 5.94 3.17 -13.84
N LEU A 22 6.43 4.32 -13.33
CA LEU A 22 5.89 5.64 -13.63
C LEU A 22 6.13 6.04 -15.09
N HIS A 23 7.28 5.73 -15.69
CA HIS A 23 7.50 5.97 -17.12
C HIS A 23 6.58 5.16 -18.04
N ALA A 24 6.11 3.99 -17.61
CA ALA A 24 5.08 3.23 -18.32
C ALA A 24 3.66 3.81 -18.07
N PHE A 25 3.39 4.28 -16.84
CA PHE A 25 2.17 4.99 -16.47
C PHE A 25 2.01 6.32 -17.23
N GLU A 26 3.11 7.07 -17.42
CA GLU A 26 3.19 8.35 -18.15
C GLU A 26 2.88 8.24 -19.65
N ARG A 27 3.01 7.04 -20.24
CA ARG A 27 2.70 6.80 -21.65
C ARG A 27 1.29 6.25 -21.89
N ALA A 28 0.65 5.70 -20.86
CA ALA A 28 -0.64 5.01 -20.98
C ALA A 28 -1.80 5.77 -20.30
N ILE A 29 -1.50 6.62 -19.31
CA ILE A 29 -2.49 7.54 -18.73
C ILE A 29 -2.39 8.86 -19.48
N PRO A 30 -3.51 9.57 -19.74
CA PRO A 30 -3.46 10.95 -20.19
C PRO A 30 -2.48 11.77 -19.31
N PRO A 31 -1.92 12.89 -19.80
CA PRO A 31 -0.91 13.66 -19.09
C PRO A 31 -1.47 14.29 -17.80
N VAL A 32 -1.62 13.48 -16.76
CA VAL A 32 -2.16 13.86 -15.46
C VAL A 32 -0.97 14.16 -14.56
N PRO A 33 -0.82 15.40 -14.06
CA PRO A 33 0.31 15.73 -13.21
C PRO A 33 0.19 15.02 -11.85
N TYR A 34 1.22 14.30 -11.44
CA TYR A 34 1.30 13.51 -10.21
C TYR A 34 2.43 13.99 -9.29
N VAL A 35 2.39 13.57 -8.03
CA VAL A 35 3.48 13.75 -7.06
C VAL A 35 3.91 12.38 -6.55
N TYR A 36 5.18 12.05 -6.70
CA TYR A 36 5.74 10.83 -6.14
C TYR A 36 6.38 11.12 -4.78
N LEU A 37 5.85 10.52 -3.72
CA LEU A 37 6.27 10.83 -2.35
C LEU A 37 7.75 10.52 -2.07
N GLN A 38 8.36 9.56 -2.76
CA GLN A 38 9.78 9.25 -2.54
C GLN A 38 10.72 10.35 -3.09
N ASP A 39 10.21 11.23 -3.96
CA ASP A 39 10.93 12.41 -4.43
C ASP A 39 10.70 13.63 -3.52
N VAL A 40 9.80 13.53 -2.53
CA VAL A 40 9.48 14.60 -1.59
C VAL A 40 10.50 14.64 -0.46
N VAL A 41 11.12 15.80 -0.28
CA VAL A 41 12.06 16.04 0.83
C VAL A 41 11.40 15.72 2.17
N GLY A 42 12.06 14.88 2.96
CA GLY A 42 11.63 14.50 4.30
C GLY A 42 10.84 13.19 4.36
N PHE A 43 10.25 12.74 3.24
CA PHE A 43 9.64 11.43 3.14
C PHE A 43 10.72 10.35 3.03
N ASP A 44 10.51 9.24 3.73
CA ASP A 44 11.39 8.07 3.66
C ASP A 44 10.57 6.83 3.99
N SER A 45 10.47 5.88 3.05
CA SER A 45 9.70 4.65 3.23
C SER A 45 10.16 3.77 4.39
N LEU A 46 11.38 3.99 4.89
CA LEU A 46 11.91 3.30 6.07
C LEU A 46 11.55 3.98 7.38
N LYS A 47 11.00 5.21 7.38
CA LYS A 47 10.51 5.83 8.62
C LYS A 47 9.14 5.29 9.02
N GLY A 48 8.76 5.50 10.27
CA GLY A 48 7.44 5.16 10.76
C GLY A 48 6.33 6.06 10.22
N ILE A 49 5.08 5.69 10.52
CA ILE A 49 3.88 6.43 10.11
C ILE A 49 3.83 7.82 10.75
N ARG A 50 4.39 7.97 11.97
CA ARG A 50 4.36 9.22 12.73
C ARG A 50 5.25 10.29 12.11
N GLU A 51 6.33 9.87 11.46
CA GLU A 51 7.24 10.76 10.76
C GLU A 51 6.76 11.02 9.33
N ASN A 52 6.23 10.00 8.63
CA ASN A 52 5.77 10.15 7.24
C ASN A 52 4.41 10.87 7.12
N GLY A 53 3.50 10.69 8.08
CA GLY A 53 2.16 11.30 8.02
C GLY A 53 2.18 12.82 7.89
N PRO A 54 2.93 13.57 8.72
CA PRO A 54 3.07 15.02 8.58
C PRO A 54 3.67 15.47 7.23
N VAL A 55 4.57 14.68 6.64
CA VAL A 55 5.14 14.97 5.31
C VAL A 55 4.07 14.83 4.24
N ILE A 56 3.29 13.75 4.28
CA ILE A 56 2.15 13.54 3.37
C ILE A 56 1.12 14.66 3.52
N ALA A 57 0.78 15.03 4.76
CA ALA A 57 -0.14 16.13 5.03
C ALA A 57 0.36 17.46 4.43
N GLY A 58 1.66 17.74 4.57
CA GLY A 58 2.31 18.91 3.95
C GLY A 58 2.20 18.93 2.42
N VAL A 59 2.41 17.79 1.76
CA VAL A 59 2.22 17.64 0.31
C VAL A 59 0.77 17.91 -0.08
N LEU A 60 -0.19 17.30 0.63
CA LEU A 60 -1.62 17.46 0.36
C LEU A 60 -2.09 18.91 0.53
N ARG A 61 -1.57 19.63 1.54
CA ARG A 61 -1.85 21.07 1.71
C ARG A 61 -1.37 21.92 0.53
N GLY A 62 -0.23 21.55 -0.05
CA GLY A 62 0.35 22.25 -1.21
C GLY A 62 -0.40 22.02 -2.52
N ILE A 63 -1.29 21.03 -2.59
CA ILE A 63 -2.02 20.71 -3.82
C ILE A 63 -3.37 21.44 -3.82
N GLY A 64 -3.50 22.43 -4.71
CA GLY A 64 -4.68 23.28 -4.86
C GLY A 64 -5.86 22.66 -5.63
N ARG A 65 -5.86 21.35 -5.87
CA ARG A 65 -6.88 20.63 -6.64
C ARG A 65 -7.21 19.29 -5.99
N PRO A 66 -8.37 18.68 -6.30
CA PRO A 66 -8.67 17.32 -5.84
C PRO A 66 -7.59 16.33 -6.28
N VAL A 67 -7.29 15.36 -5.42
CA VAL A 67 -6.28 14.32 -5.65
C VAL A 67 -6.87 12.92 -5.53
N ILE A 68 -6.30 12.00 -6.29
CA ILE A 68 -6.48 10.57 -6.09
C ILE A 68 -5.24 10.07 -5.36
N LEU A 69 -5.43 9.46 -4.20
CA LEU A 69 -4.37 8.78 -3.48
C LEU A 69 -4.22 7.36 -4.01
N LEU A 70 -3.02 7.01 -4.45
CA LEU A 70 -2.62 5.65 -4.75
C LEU A 70 -1.52 5.24 -3.78
N THR A 71 -1.77 4.19 -3.00
CA THR A 71 -0.84 3.73 -1.96
C THR A 71 -0.59 2.25 -2.09
N HIS A 72 0.58 1.79 -1.66
CA HIS A 72 0.91 0.37 -1.58
C HIS A 72 1.54 0.04 -0.23
N ARG A 73 1.18 -1.14 0.33
CA ARG A 73 1.74 -1.67 1.58
C ARG A 73 1.74 -0.62 2.71
N LYS A 74 2.91 -0.28 3.28
CA LYS A 74 3.05 0.65 4.40
C LYS A 74 2.58 2.06 4.03
N GLY A 75 2.67 2.44 2.75
CA GLY A 75 2.17 3.74 2.28
C GLY A 75 0.68 3.94 2.56
N GLY A 76 -0.13 2.86 2.64
CA GLY A 76 -1.52 2.98 3.06
C GLY A 76 -1.68 3.32 4.54
N LEU A 77 -0.77 2.85 5.40
CA LEU A 77 -0.74 3.20 6.82
C LEU A 77 -0.27 4.65 7.02
N ASP A 78 0.74 5.07 6.24
CA ASP A 78 1.25 6.44 6.25
C ASP A 78 0.15 7.44 5.83
N ALA A 79 -0.59 7.14 4.76
CA ALA A 79 -1.70 7.95 4.29
C ALA A 79 -2.87 7.99 5.29
N LEU A 80 -3.23 6.83 5.89
CA LEU A 80 -4.26 6.79 6.93
C LEU A 80 -3.89 7.68 8.12
N HIS A 81 -2.63 7.62 8.56
CA HIS A 81 -2.14 8.43 9.67
C HIS A 81 -2.21 9.93 9.32
N ALA A 82 -1.78 10.31 8.11
CA ALA A 82 -1.85 11.71 7.64
C ALA A 82 -3.28 12.25 7.65
N LEU A 83 -4.23 11.50 7.08
CA LEU A 83 -5.64 11.91 7.01
C LEU A 83 -6.33 11.90 8.37
N ALA A 84 -5.95 10.98 9.27
CA ALA A 84 -6.44 10.96 10.64
C ALA A 84 -5.88 12.11 11.49
N LEU A 85 -4.65 12.56 11.20
CA LEU A 85 -4.01 13.69 11.88
C LEU A 85 -4.61 15.04 11.45
N GLU A 86 -4.92 15.19 10.16
CA GLU A 86 -5.51 16.41 9.60
C GLU A 86 -6.79 16.08 8.80
N PRO A 87 -7.94 15.83 9.47
CA PRO A 87 -9.18 15.39 8.80
C PRO A 87 -9.70 16.33 7.71
N ALA A 88 -9.41 17.64 7.79
CA ALA A 88 -9.77 18.62 6.77
C ALA A 88 -9.14 18.31 5.39
N LEU A 89 -8.02 17.58 5.34
CA LEU A 89 -7.41 17.16 4.07
C LEU A 89 -8.28 16.17 3.29
N CYS A 90 -9.21 15.48 3.95
CA CYS A 90 -10.15 14.57 3.30
C CYS A 90 -10.97 15.29 2.20
N GLU A 91 -11.28 16.58 2.36
CA GLU A 91 -12.02 17.37 1.37
C GLU A 91 -11.26 17.52 0.03
N ARG A 92 -9.94 17.29 0.05
CA ARG A 92 -9.09 17.31 -1.15
C ARG A 92 -8.98 15.96 -1.81
N ILE A 93 -9.39 14.88 -1.15
CA ILE A 93 -9.23 13.52 -1.68
C ILE A 93 -10.50 13.16 -2.44
N ALA A 94 -10.40 13.12 -3.76
CA ALA A 94 -11.47 12.59 -4.60
C ALA A 94 -11.69 11.09 -4.35
N MET A 95 -10.58 10.38 -4.10
CA MET A 95 -10.58 8.94 -3.88
C MET A 95 -9.26 8.46 -3.31
N TRP A 96 -9.29 7.33 -2.60
CA TRP A 96 -8.12 6.61 -2.20
C TRP A 96 -8.18 5.13 -2.60
N VAL A 97 -7.22 4.71 -3.45
CA VAL A 97 -6.97 3.32 -3.79
C VAL A 97 -5.77 2.82 -2.99
N SER A 98 -6.02 1.85 -2.10
CA SER A 98 -4.98 1.23 -1.28
C SER A 98 -4.69 -0.18 -1.75
N LEU A 99 -3.47 -0.41 -2.25
CA LEU A 99 -3.02 -1.70 -2.74
C LEU A 99 -2.32 -2.45 -1.61
N ARG A 100 -3.02 -3.42 -1.01
CA ARG A 100 -2.47 -4.39 -0.05
C ARG A 100 -1.82 -3.73 1.16
N ALA A 101 -2.43 -2.67 1.67
CA ALA A 101 -1.99 -2.07 2.91
C ALA A 101 -2.33 -3.01 4.07
N PRO A 102 -1.36 -3.38 4.93
CA PRO A 102 -1.61 -4.23 6.09
C PRO A 102 -2.22 -3.41 7.24
N PHE A 103 -3.46 -2.96 7.09
CA PHE A 103 -4.16 -2.18 8.11
C PHE A 103 -4.24 -2.92 9.45
N GLY A 104 -4.46 -4.24 9.43
CA GLY A 104 -4.39 -5.13 10.59
C GLY A 104 -2.99 -5.70 10.88
N GLY A 105 -1.96 -5.22 10.18
CA GLY A 105 -0.60 -5.70 10.28
C GLY A 105 -0.33 -6.94 9.43
N SER A 106 0.89 -7.46 9.56
CA SER A 106 1.41 -8.59 8.83
C SER A 106 2.03 -9.58 9.82
N PRO A 107 1.59 -10.85 9.85
CA PRO A 107 2.18 -11.89 10.70
C PRO A 107 3.68 -12.11 10.44
N VAL A 108 4.13 -11.82 9.21
CA VAL A 108 5.53 -11.99 8.81
C VAL A 108 6.40 -10.75 9.09
N ALA A 109 5.82 -9.65 9.58
CA ALA A 109 6.59 -8.47 9.99
C ALA A 109 7.47 -8.72 11.24
N GLY A 110 7.24 -9.82 11.96
CA GLY A 110 8.10 -10.31 13.05
C GLY A 110 8.24 -9.34 14.23
N ASP A 111 9.11 -9.69 15.17
CA ASP A 111 9.59 -8.75 16.18
C ASP A 111 10.68 -7.88 15.53
N PRO A 112 10.52 -6.55 15.47
CA PRO A 112 11.53 -5.67 14.90
C PRO A 112 12.78 -5.53 15.79
N GLN A 113 12.80 -6.11 17.00
CA GLN A 113 13.99 -6.14 17.86
C GLN A 113 15.21 -6.70 17.12
N GLY A 114 16.31 -5.94 17.11
CA GLY A 114 17.54 -6.27 16.39
C GLY A 114 17.66 -5.65 14.99
N LEU A 115 16.59 -5.05 14.44
CA LEU A 115 16.68 -4.25 13.23
C LEU A 115 17.28 -2.86 13.51
N PRO A 116 18.07 -2.29 12.59
CA PRO A 116 18.69 -0.99 12.78
C PRO A 116 17.70 0.17 12.57
N GLY A 117 17.80 1.17 13.45
CA GLY A 117 17.28 2.53 13.24
C GLY A 117 15.87 2.61 12.65
N ARG A 118 15.75 3.26 11.48
CA ARG A 118 14.48 3.52 10.78
C ARG A 118 13.79 2.22 10.34
N LEU A 119 14.53 1.24 9.81
CA LEU A 119 13.95 -0.03 9.38
C LEU A 119 13.17 -0.72 10.52
N ARG A 120 13.66 -0.61 11.76
CA ARG A 120 12.95 -1.10 12.94
C ARG A 120 11.60 -0.42 13.13
N GLU A 121 11.52 0.89 12.94
CA GLU A 121 10.29 1.68 13.07
C GLU A 121 9.29 1.31 11.97
N ALA A 122 9.73 1.26 10.71
CA ALA A 122 8.86 0.84 9.61
C ALA A 122 8.34 -0.59 9.77
N MET A 123 9.16 -1.52 10.27
CA MET A 123 8.72 -2.90 10.54
C MET A 123 7.83 -2.98 11.78
N ALA A 124 8.07 -2.18 12.81
CA ALA A 124 7.19 -2.08 13.97
C ALA A 124 5.78 -1.65 13.59
N ASP A 125 5.64 -0.69 12.67
CA ASP A 125 4.33 -0.26 12.17
C ASP A 125 3.60 -1.34 11.37
N LEU A 126 4.29 -2.37 10.90
CA LEU A 126 3.70 -3.47 10.14
C LEU A 126 3.34 -4.66 11.00
N SER A 127 3.80 -4.74 12.25
CA SER A 127 3.47 -5.87 13.13
C SER A 127 2.01 -5.84 13.57
N SER A 128 1.39 -7.01 13.65
CA SER A 128 -0.02 -7.15 14.07
C SER A 128 -0.26 -6.57 15.47
N SER A 129 0.62 -6.82 16.43
CA SER A 129 0.47 -6.31 17.80
C SER A 129 0.57 -4.78 17.91
N THR A 130 1.37 -4.13 17.07
CA THR A 130 1.41 -2.66 16.99
C THR A 130 0.15 -2.15 16.31
N ARG A 131 -0.28 -2.78 15.21
CA ARG A 131 -1.48 -2.37 14.47
C ARG A 131 -2.75 -2.54 15.28
N ASP A 132 -2.90 -3.61 16.05
CA ASP A 132 -4.06 -3.82 16.91
C ASP A 132 -4.19 -2.70 17.94
N ARG A 133 -3.11 -2.37 18.65
CA ARG A 133 -3.10 -1.27 19.63
C ARG A 133 -3.34 0.09 18.98
N TYR A 134 -2.71 0.33 17.82
CA TYR A 134 -2.87 1.58 17.09
C TYR A 134 -4.31 1.75 16.58
N ASN A 135 -4.88 0.72 15.96
CA ASN A 135 -6.25 0.73 15.45
C ASN A 135 -7.28 0.85 16.57
N ALA A 136 -7.05 0.22 17.73
CA ALA A 136 -7.94 0.36 18.88
C ALA A 136 -7.98 1.82 19.37
N SER A 137 -6.83 2.49 19.44
CA SER A 137 -6.73 3.89 19.88
C SER A 137 -7.19 4.92 18.84
N HIS A 138 -7.15 4.58 17.54
CA HIS A 138 -7.49 5.48 16.44
C HIS A 138 -8.75 5.07 15.68
N ARG A 139 -9.56 4.16 16.25
CA ARG A 139 -10.75 3.60 15.58
C ARG A 139 -11.70 4.69 15.07
N ALA A 140 -11.97 5.69 15.91
CA ALA A 140 -12.90 6.76 15.57
C ALA A 140 -12.39 7.62 14.40
N SER A 141 -11.10 7.99 14.40
CA SER A 141 -10.53 8.78 13.31
C SER A 141 -10.41 8.00 12.00
N HIS A 142 -10.07 6.70 12.05
CA HIS A 142 -10.05 5.86 10.84
C HIS A 142 -11.45 5.72 10.21
N LEU A 143 -12.49 5.60 11.04
CA LEU A 143 -13.87 5.59 10.59
C LEU A 143 -14.31 6.96 10.05
N ASP A 144 -13.85 8.06 10.65
CA ASP A 144 -14.12 9.41 10.14
C ASP A 144 -13.50 9.61 8.75
N VAL A 145 -12.25 9.17 8.55
CA VAL A 145 -11.60 9.20 7.23
C VAL A 145 -12.43 8.43 6.18
N THR A 146 -12.77 7.17 6.44
CA THR A 146 -13.51 6.35 5.48
C THR A 146 -14.96 6.79 5.25
N LYS A 147 -15.54 7.56 6.17
CA LYS A 147 -16.85 8.22 5.95
C LYS A 147 -16.75 9.45 5.05
N ARG A 148 -15.62 10.16 5.10
CA ARG A 148 -15.43 11.42 4.35
C ARG A 148 -14.96 11.17 2.92
N ILE A 149 -14.23 10.09 2.67
CA ILE A 149 -13.61 9.83 1.37
C ILE A 149 -13.93 8.42 0.87
N PRO A 150 -14.17 8.24 -0.44
CA PRO A 150 -14.23 6.91 -1.04
C PRO A 150 -12.88 6.21 -0.90
N VAL A 151 -12.86 5.10 -0.18
CA VAL A 151 -11.66 4.25 -0.03
C VAL A 151 -11.91 2.88 -0.61
N ARG A 152 -11.02 2.45 -1.51
CA ARG A 152 -10.94 1.06 -1.99
C ARG A 152 -9.70 0.41 -1.38
N SER A 153 -9.91 -0.54 -0.49
CA SER A 153 -8.84 -1.40 0.00
C SER A 153 -8.78 -2.66 -0.85
N CYS A 154 -7.75 -2.73 -1.68
CA CYS A 154 -7.56 -3.76 -2.67
C CYS A 154 -6.59 -4.82 -2.17
N TYR A 155 -6.92 -6.09 -2.38
CA TYR A 155 -6.08 -7.22 -2.01
C TYR A 155 -5.88 -8.19 -3.16
N THR A 156 -4.83 -8.98 -3.07
CA THR A 156 -4.59 -10.12 -3.96
C THR A 156 -4.49 -11.38 -3.12
N SER A 157 -4.67 -12.53 -3.75
CA SER A 157 -4.30 -13.83 -3.20
C SER A 157 -3.32 -14.49 -4.13
N TYR A 158 -2.44 -15.30 -3.59
CA TYR A 158 -1.43 -16.04 -4.33
C TYR A 158 -1.52 -17.52 -3.94
N ASP A 159 -1.17 -18.43 -4.84
CA ASP A 159 -1.01 -19.87 -4.60
C ASP A 159 0.41 -20.29 -5.05
N LEU A 160 1.10 -21.06 -4.21
CA LEU A 160 2.51 -21.49 -4.38
C LEU A 160 2.74 -22.34 -5.61
N THR A 161 1.70 -22.87 -6.22
CA THR A 161 1.79 -23.67 -7.46
C THR A 161 2.36 -22.87 -8.63
N SER A 162 2.49 -21.54 -8.51
CA SER A 162 2.73 -20.62 -9.62
C SER A 162 4.00 -19.73 -9.52
N SER A 163 4.88 -19.85 -8.50
CA SER A 163 6.11 -19.03 -8.44
C SER A 163 7.30 -19.72 -7.75
N ILE A 164 8.49 -19.11 -7.92
CA ILE A 164 9.79 -19.54 -7.38
C ILE A 164 10.47 -18.34 -6.68
N TYR A 165 9.68 -17.54 -5.96
CA TYR A 165 10.12 -16.25 -5.43
C TYR A 165 10.63 -16.37 -3.99
N PRO A 166 11.63 -15.57 -3.54
CA PRO A 166 12.09 -15.59 -2.14
C PRO A 166 11.00 -15.34 -1.08
N LEU A 167 9.84 -14.81 -1.49
CA LEU A 167 8.66 -14.65 -0.64
C LEU A 167 7.94 -15.97 -0.35
N ASP A 168 8.23 -17.07 -1.07
CA ASP A 168 7.58 -18.37 -0.89
C ASP A 168 7.81 -18.95 0.52
N LEU A 169 8.96 -18.66 1.14
CA LEU A 169 9.23 -19.05 2.54
C LEU A 169 8.35 -18.27 3.53
N LEU A 170 8.09 -16.99 3.24
CA LEU A 170 7.18 -16.18 4.06
C LEU A 170 5.74 -16.59 3.82
N TYR A 171 5.39 -16.90 2.58
CA TYR A 171 4.07 -17.43 2.23
C TYR A 171 3.81 -18.79 2.90
N ALA A 172 4.77 -19.71 2.91
CA ALA A 172 4.62 -21.00 3.60
C ALA A 172 4.28 -20.83 5.08
N ARG A 173 4.89 -19.84 5.74
CA ARG A 173 4.56 -19.47 7.13
C ARG A 173 3.16 -18.87 7.28
N MET A 174 2.62 -18.24 6.25
CA MET A 174 1.26 -17.69 6.26
C MET A 174 0.19 -18.74 5.94
N GLN A 175 0.55 -19.82 5.27
CA GLN A 175 -0.34 -20.95 5.00
C GLN A 175 -0.64 -21.79 6.24
N GLU A 176 0.14 -21.66 7.32
CA GLU A 176 -0.18 -22.29 8.61
C GLU A 176 -1.57 -21.87 9.13
N ASP A 177 -2.02 -20.66 8.78
CA ASP A 177 -3.35 -20.14 9.16
C ASP A 177 -4.47 -20.54 8.18
N GLY A 178 -4.13 -21.18 7.05
CA GLY A 178 -5.08 -21.66 6.03
C GLY A 178 -5.90 -20.56 5.32
N ARG A 179 -5.53 -19.28 5.45
CA ARG A 179 -6.27 -18.14 4.92
C ARG A 179 -5.63 -17.58 3.63
N PRO A 180 -6.43 -17.04 2.69
CA PRO A 180 -5.90 -16.37 1.51
C PRO A 180 -4.94 -15.23 1.87
N SER A 181 -3.81 -15.18 1.17
CA SER A 181 -2.73 -14.22 1.41
C SER A 181 -2.00 -13.92 0.10
N ASP A 182 -1.43 -12.73 -0.01
CA ASP A 182 -0.53 -12.34 -1.08
C ASP A 182 0.94 -12.72 -0.81
N GLY A 183 1.22 -13.44 0.27
CA GLY A 183 2.56 -13.84 0.71
C GLY A 183 3.25 -12.89 1.68
N LEU A 184 2.66 -11.73 1.96
CA LEU A 184 3.07 -10.86 3.06
C LEU A 184 1.92 -10.41 3.95
N VAL A 185 0.71 -10.31 3.41
CA VAL A 185 -0.47 -9.83 4.14
C VAL A 185 -1.66 -10.76 3.86
N PRO A 186 -2.27 -11.37 4.90
CA PRO A 186 -3.52 -12.09 4.75
C PRO A 186 -4.62 -11.12 4.29
N GLU A 187 -5.52 -11.58 3.43
CA GLU A 187 -6.62 -10.77 2.89
C GLU A 187 -7.33 -9.96 4.00
N HIS A 188 -7.76 -10.65 5.06
CA HIS A 188 -8.57 -10.03 6.10
C HIS A 188 -7.85 -8.90 6.86
N LEU A 189 -6.52 -8.88 6.87
CA LEU A 189 -5.71 -7.82 7.49
C LEU A 189 -5.49 -6.62 6.55
N THR A 190 -5.91 -6.72 5.29
CA THR A 190 -6.01 -5.57 4.39
C THR A 190 -7.32 -4.81 4.52
N ARG A 191 -8.26 -5.24 5.38
CA ARG A 191 -9.54 -4.53 5.54
C ARG A 191 -9.37 -3.26 6.36
N LEU A 192 -9.70 -2.12 5.77
CA LEU A 192 -9.94 -0.88 6.49
C LEU A 192 -11.45 -0.74 6.76
N PRO A 193 -11.90 -0.63 8.03
CA PRO A 193 -13.33 -0.46 8.32
C PRO A 193 -13.92 0.75 7.60
N GLY A 194 -15.06 0.58 6.92
CA GLY A 194 -15.71 1.64 6.14
C GLY A 194 -15.24 1.75 4.68
N SER A 195 -14.18 1.05 4.29
CA SER A 195 -13.74 0.99 2.88
C SER A 195 -14.46 -0.11 2.08
N ALA A 196 -14.53 0.08 0.76
CA ALA A 196 -14.85 -1.00 -0.16
C ALA A 196 -13.66 -1.96 -0.22
N HIS A 197 -13.90 -3.25 0.04
CA HIS A 197 -12.85 -4.26 0.07
C HIS A 197 -12.87 -5.09 -1.22
N VAL A 198 -11.87 -4.88 -2.07
CA VAL A 198 -11.90 -5.33 -3.47
C VAL A 198 -10.81 -6.35 -3.73
N ARG A 199 -11.20 -7.53 -4.22
CA ARG A 199 -10.23 -8.52 -4.72
C ARG A 199 -9.76 -8.08 -6.10
N LEU A 200 -8.45 -8.02 -6.29
CA LEU A 200 -7.83 -7.92 -7.61
C LEU A 200 -7.55 -9.33 -8.16
N GLN A 201 -7.02 -9.42 -9.37
CA GLN A 201 -6.53 -10.68 -9.92
C GLN A 201 -5.56 -11.39 -8.96
N ASP A 202 -5.42 -12.70 -9.06
CA ASP A 202 -4.43 -13.41 -8.24
C ASP A 202 -3.01 -12.92 -8.54
N GLY A 203 -2.22 -12.76 -7.48
CA GLY A 203 -0.93 -12.09 -7.51
C GLY A 203 -0.26 -12.08 -6.14
N HIS A 204 1.06 -12.20 -6.12
CA HIS A 204 1.89 -12.04 -4.92
C HIS A 204 2.03 -10.57 -4.55
N HIS A 205 2.44 -10.27 -3.31
CA HIS A 205 2.48 -8.94 -2.67
C HIS A 205 3.26 -7.83 -3.41
N ALA A 206 3.97 -8.15 -4.48
CA ALA A 206 4.70 -7.18 -5.29
C ALA A 206 4.14 -7.00 -6.71
N ASP A 207 3.24 -7.87 -7.19
CA ASP A 207 2.72 -7.85 -8.57
C ASP A 207 2.16 -6.48 -9.00
N PRO A 208 1.25 -5.82 -8.25
CA PRO A 208 0.79 -4.47 -8.54
C PRO A 208 1.86 -3.38 -8.71
N VAL A 209 3.11 -3.55 -8.24
CA VAL A 209 4.08 -2.43 -8.15
C VAL A 209 5.51 -2.72 -8.59
N LEU A 210 5.97 -3.98 -8.67
CA LEU A 210 7.34 -4.31 -9.11
C LEU A 210 7.31 -4.94 -10.50
N PRO A 211 8.01 -4.47 -11.56
CA PRO A 211 7.93 -5.03 -12.90
C PRO A 211 8.33 -6.50 -12.89
N ALA A 212 7.91 -7.22 -13.93
CA ALA A 212 8.13 -8.64 -14.13
C ALA A 212 9.59 -9.04 -13.90
N LEU A 213 9.92 -9.39 -12.67
CA LEU A 213 11.03 -10.28 -12.36
C LEU A 213 10.56 -11.70 -12.70
N SER A 214 11.46 -12.60 -13.06
CA SER A 214 11.12 -13.98 -13.39
C SER A 214 10.20 -14.60 -12.32
N GLY A 215 9.00 -15.04 -12.69
CA GLY A 215 8.00 -15.63 -11.79
C GLY A 215 6.85 -14.71 -11.35
N GLN A 216 6.74 -13.50 -11.89
CA GLN A 216 5.59 -12.61 -11.68
C GLN A 216 4.39 -12.95 -12.57
N LEU A 217 3.18 -12.75 -12.03
CA LEU A 217 1.94 -13.07 -12.71
C LEU A 217 1.41 -11.90 -13.56
N TRP A 218 1.77 -10.65 -13.23
CA TRP A 218 1.20 -9.47 -13.86
C TRP A 218 2.19 -8.75 -14.78
N SER A 219 1.75 -8.50 -16.02
CA SER A 219 2.44 -7.58 -16.94
C SER A 219 2.30 -6.13 -16.46
N THR A 220 3.03 -5.20 -17.09
CA THR A 220 2.87 -3.76 -16.85
C THR A 220 1.47 -3.27 -17.23
N GLU A 221 0.90 -3.81 -18.31
CA GLU A 221 -0.41 -3.47 -18.85
C GLU A 221 -1.53 -3.90 -17.90
N ASP A 222 -1.45 -5.12 -17.35
CA ASP A 222 -2.41 -5.63 -16.36
C ASP A 222 -2.54 -4.67 -15.16
N ARG A 223 -1.42 -4.12 -14.69
CA ARG A 223 -1.40 -3.19 -13.54
C ARG A 223 -2.07 -1.88 -13.87
N ILE A 224 -1.78 -1.32 -15.03
CA ILE A 224 -2.37 -0.05 -15.48
C ILE A 224 -3.88 -0.22 -15.58
N HIS A 225 -4.34 -1.27 -16.25
CA HIS A 225 -5.76 -1.56 -16.37
C HIS A 225 -6.43 -1.79 -15.03
N LEU A 226 -5.80 -2.55 -14.12
CA LEU A 226 -6.39 -2.82 -12.80
C LEU A 226 -6.52 -1.54 -11.97
N VAL A 227 -5.48 -0.69 -11.93
CA VAL A 227 -5.52 0.57 -11.19
C VAL A 227 -6.55 1.52 -11.79
N LEU A 228 -6.55 1.70 -13.12
CA LEU A 228 -7.53 2.54 -13.80
C LEU A 228 -8.97 2.04 -13.59
N ALA A 229 -9.20 0.72 -13.66
CA ALA A 229 -10.51 0.14 -13.38
C ALA A 229 -10.98 0.43 -11.95
N GLN A 230 -10.07 0.48 -10.96
CA GLN A 230 -10.45 0.88 -9.60
C GLN A 230 -10.83 2.36 -9.51
N VAL A 231 -10.14 3.21 -10.26
CA VAL A 231 -10.45 4.65 -10.35
C VAL A 231 -11.81 4.85 -11.03
N ASP A 232 -12.00 4.25 -12.21
CA ASP A 232 -13.22 4.40 -13.01
C ASP A 232 -14.45 3.85 -12.29
N SER A 233 -14.37 2.63 -11.74
CA SER A 233 -15.50 2.02 -11.01
C SER A 233 -15.92 2.85 -9.80
N ALA A 234 -14.98 3.43 -9.09
CA ALA A 234 -15.30 4.28 -7.96
C ALA A 234 -15.89 5.64 -8.37
N PHE A 235 -15.53 6.20 -9.53
CA PHE A 235 -16.23 7.36 -10.08
C PHE A 235 -17.67 7.03 -10.50
N VAL A 236 -17.92 5.82 -10.99
CA VAL A 236 -19.28 5.35 -11.28
C VAL A 236 -20.09 5.21 -10.00
N ASP A 237 -19.52 4.60 -8.96
CA ASP A 237 -20.19 4.40 -7.66
C ASP A 237 -20.53 5.74 -6.98
N CYS A 238 -19.64 6.74 -7.06
CA CYS A 238 -19.89 8.07 -6.46
C CYS A 238 -20.97 8.88 -7.20
N ASN A 239 -21.24 8.57 -8.47
CA ASN A 239 -22.24 9.25 -9.29
C ASN A 239 -23.60 8.56 -9.28
N GLN A 240 -23.75 7.42 -8.59
CA GLN A 240 -25.06 6.86 -8.33
C GLN A 240 -25.71 7.60 -7.16
N PRO A 241 -26.96 8.08 -7.29
CA PRO A 241 -27.66 8.69 -6.16
C PRO A 241 -27.72 7.67 -5.02
N MET A 242 -27.27 8.08 -3.83
CA MET A 242 -27.43 7.29 -2.61
C MET A 242 -28.90 6.86 -2.51
N ARG A 243 -29.14 5.55 -2.63
CA ARG A 243 -30.45 4.95 -2.43
C ARG A 243 -30.74 4.80 -0.94
#